data_AF-A0AB38W808-F1
#
_entry.id   AF-A0AB38W808-F1
#
_cell.length_a   1.000
_cell.length_b   1.000
_cell.length_c   1.000
_cell.angle_alpha   90.00
_cell.angle_beta   90.00
_cell.angle_gamma   90.00
#
_symmetry.space_group_name_H-M   'P 1'
#
loop_
_entity.id
_entity.type
_entity.pdbx_description
1 polymer ?
#
loop_
_entity_poly.entity_id
_entity_poly.type
_entity_poly.pdbx_seq_one_letter_code
_entity_poly.pdbx_strand_id
1 'polypeptide(L)'
;MRAAHLHTSYELVDWKVGQNKLVALVRSALVRVKFQDSSSQQGTESNGQDQNALSFDTTKSQQALQQAGDQSGTSSNSTQEDFASYILIFKAAPRATWVFERKIKLALPYVKQESQGSDDQGSNGKGSLYTTLKDLLVEQPVTPYTPNAGLARVNGVAQDKVHGLESGWDNQRSQKNLTNNPGPKAVTGFKLDKGRAYRKLNESWPVSNPSIRPRLARGKVPQNEKRRRQMLRVMLP
;
A
#
# COMPACT_ATOMS: atom_id res chain seq x y z
N MET A 1 20.03 11.16 -16.44
CA MET A 1 20.57 10.74 -15.12
C MET A 1 21.92 11.34 -14.81
N ARG A 2 22.99 11.01 -15.56
CA ARG A 2 24.34 11.56 -15.33
C ARG A 2 24.40 13.08 -15.21
N ALA A 3 23.74 13.80 -16.12
CA ALA A 3 23.68 15.27 -16.10
C ALA A 3 23.05 15.87 -14.82
N ALA A 4 22.21 15.11 -14.11
CA ALA A 4 21.57 15.53 -12.85
C ALA A 4 22.26 14.95 -11.61
N HIS A 5 23.43 14.31 -11.78
CA HIS A 5 24.21 13.67 -10.71
C HIS A 5 23.34 12.72 -9.87
N LEU A 6 22.62 11.82 -10.55
CA LEU A 6 21.80 10.78 -9.92
C LEU A 6 22.45 9.40 -10.08
N HIS A 7 22.21 8.54 -9.10
CA HIS A 7 22.62 7.13 -9.13
C HIS A 7 22.14 6.40 -10.40
N THR A 8 22.86 5.36 -10.80
CA THR A 8 22.59 4.56 -12.01
C THR A 8 21.25 3.84 -11.97
N SER A 9 20.72 3.59 -10.78
CA SER A 9 19.41 2.95 -10.57
C SER A 9 18.20 3.82 -10.95
N TYR A 10 18.40 5.11 -11.26
CA TYR A 10 17.32 5.97 -11.70
C TYR A 10 16.97 5.73 -13.17
N GLU A 11 15.68 5.65 -13.44
CA GLU A 11 15.10 5.56 -14.78
C GLU A 11 14.23 6.77 -15.09
N LEU A 12 14.19 7.15 -16.37
CA LEU A 12 13.35 8.23 -16.87
C LEU A 12 11.93 7.68 -17.05
N VAL A 13 10.94 8.32 -16.45
CA VAL A 13 9.55 7.88 -16.48
C VAL A 13 8.74 8.68 -17.49
N ASP A 14 8.91 10.00 -17.50
CA ASP A 14 8.25 10.92 -18.44
C ASP A 14 9.11 12.18 -18.63
N TRP A 15 8.88 12.89 -19.72
CA TRP A 15 9.52 14.17 -20.01
C TRP A 15 8.67 15.03 -20.93
N LYS A 16 8.80 16.36 -20.76
CA LYS A 16 8.12 17.37 -21.58
C LYS A 16 9.07 18.51 -21.88
N VAL A 17 8.96 19.03 -23.10
CA VAL A 17 9.72 20.20 -23.57
C VAL A 17 8.76 21.37 -23.74
N GLY A 18 9.09 22.48 -23.11
CA GLY A 18 8.62 23.81 -23.46
C GLY A 18 9.72 24.59 -24.19
N GLN A 19 9.46 25.85 -24.55
CA GLN A 19 10.31 26.62 -25.47
C GLN A 19 11.80 26.65 -25.08
N ASN A 20 12.14 26.93 -23.82
CA ASN A 20 13.53 26.98 -23.33
C ASN A 20 13.78 26.05 -22.13
N LYS A 21 12.85 25.11 -21.86
CA LYS A 21 12.90 24.24 -20.68
C LYS A 21 12.53 22.80 -21.03
N LEU A 22 13.30 21.87 -20.50
CA LEU A 22 12.97 20.45 -20.47
C LEU A 22 12.70 20.07 -19.01
N VAL A 23 11.54 19.47 -18.78
CA VAL A 23 11.13 18.94 -17.48
C VAL A 23 11.07 17.42 -17.59
N ALA A 24 11.76 16.71 -16.70
CA ALA A 24 11.81 15.25 -16.69
C ALA A 24 11.42 14.69 -15.33
N LEU A 25 10.69 13.58 -15.32
CA LEU A 25 10.33 12.83 -14.12
C LEU A 25 11.16 11.55 -14.05
N VAL A 26 11.80 11.32 -12.91
CA VAL A 26 12.68 10.15 -12.71
C VAL A 26 12.36 9.44 -11.40
N ARG A 27 12.52 8.11 -11.39
CA ARG A 27 12.36 7.26 -10.19
C ARG A 27 13.49 6.23 -10.11
N SER A 28 13.71 5.65 -8.94
CA SER A 28 14.70 4.58 -8.73
C SER A 28 14.03 3.30 -8.22
N ALA A 29 14.41 2.15 -8.76
CA ALA A 29 13.93 0.84 -8.28
C ALA A 29 14.46 0.47 -6.88
N LEU A 30 15.45 1.22 -6.38
CA LEU A 30 16.01 1.05 -5.03
C LEU A 30 15.19 1.75 -3.94
N VAL A 31 14.22 2.59 -4.29
CA VAL A 31 13.38 3.27 -3.30
C VAL A 31 12.68 2.27 -2.39
N ARG A 32 12.70 2.52 -1.08
CA ARG A 32 11.93 1.76 -0.09
C ARG A 32 11.17 2.73 0.79
N VAL A 33 9.91 2.40 1.07
CA VAL A 33 9.00 3.21 1.89
C VAL A 33 8.45 2.31 2.97
N LYS A 34 8.28 2.86 4.18
CA LYS A 34 7.66 2.18 5.31
C LYS A 34 6.52 3.02 5.88
N PHE A 35 5.52 2.33 6.42
CA PHE A 35 4.44 2.92 7.20
C PHE A 35 4.60 2.50 8.66
N GLN A 36 4.64 3.45 9.59
CA GLN A 36 4.76 3.13 11.02
C GLN A 36 3.38 2.80 11.60
N ASP A 37 3.03 1.52 11.68
CA ASP A 37 1.71 1.03 12.12
C ASP A 37 1.62 0.70 13.62
N SER A 38 2.75 0.59 14.32
CA SER A 38 2.83 0.45 15.78
C SER A 38 3.49 1.68 16.41
N SER A 39 2.96 2.16 17.54
CA SER A 39 3.61 3.20 18.35
C SER A 39 4.73 2.63 19.22
N SER A 40 5.40 1.56 18.79
CA SER A 40 6.48 0.92 19.54
C SER A 40 7.77 1.74 19.40
N GLN A 41 7.80 2.88 20.07
CA GLN A 41 8.99 3.38 20.76
C GLN A 41 8.58 3.77 22.18
N GLN A 42 8.67 2.79 23.06
CA GLN A 42 9.04 3.01 24.46
C GLN A 42 10.52 3.42 24.43
N GLY A 43 10.76 4.70 24.16
CA GLY A 43 12.06 5.33 24.21
C GLY A 43 11.87 6.65 24.92
N THR A 44 12.52 6.80 26.07
CA THR A 44 12.61 8.03 26.85
C THR A 44 13.35 9.08 26.05
N GLU A 45 12.65 9.74 25.14
CA GLU A 45 13.02 11.01 24.53
C GLU A 45 11.80 11.50 23.76
N SER A 46 11.60 12.80 23.78
CA SER A 46 10.42 13.56 23.34
C SER A 46 10.04 13.29 21.88
N ASN A 47 9.44 12.14 21.58
CA ASN A 47 8.99 11.80 20.23
C ASN A 47 7.71 12.59 19.95
N GLY A 48 7.91 13.77 19.37
CA GLY A 48 6.91 14.79 19.15
C GLY A 48 5.67 14.27 18.44
N GLN A 49 4.52 14.79 18.87
CA GLN A 49 3.19 14.48 18.35
C GLN A 49 3.00 14.78 16.85
N ASP A 50 4.04 15.19 16.10
CA ASP A 50 3.94 15.67 14.72
C ASP A 50 4.80 14.86 13.72
N GLN A 51 5.24 13.66 14.08
CA GLN A 51 5.97 12.79 13.16
C GLN A 51 5.08 12.23 12.05
N ASN A 52 5.63 12.15 10.83
CA ASN A 52 4.96 11.52 9.69
C ASN A 52 5.07 9.99 9.81
N ALA A 53 3.92 9.30 9.75
CA ALA A 53 3.87 7.84 9.76
C ALA A 53 4.48 7.22 8.48
N LEU A 54 4.56 7.97 7.39
CA LEU A 54 5.22 7.55 6.15
C LEU A 54 6.65 8.09 6.10
N SER A 55 7.61 7.20 5.89
CA SER A 55 9.01 7.57 5.75
C SER A 55 9.72 6.70 4.72
N PHE A 56 10.79 7.23 4.13
CA PHE A 56 11.70 6.42 3.32
C PHE A 56 12.53 5.52 4.24
N ASP A 57 12.71 4.26 3.83
CA ASP A 57 13.53 3.30 4.53
C ASP A 57 14.92 3.24 3.88
N THR A 58 15.80 4.16 4.28
CA THR A 58 17.18 4.27 3.77
C THR A 58 17.98 3.00 4.03
N THR A 59 17.78 2.35 5.19
CA THR A 59 18.42 1.08 5.53
C THR A 59 18.02 -0.02 4.55
N LYS A 60 16.72 -0.20 4.26
CA LYS A 60 16.25 -1.19 3.28
C LYS A 60 16.68 -0.85 1.86
N SER A 61 16.76 0.43 1.52
CA SER A 61 17.24 0.88 0.20
C SER A 61 18.71 0.49 0.02
N GLN A 62 19.54 0.68 1.05
CA GLN A 62 20.94 0.27 1.03
C GLN A 62 21.11 -1.25 0.98
N GLN A 63 20.27 -2.01 1.70
CA GLN A 63 20.26 -3.48 1.61
C GLN A 63 19.94 -3.94 0.19
N ALA A 64 19.00 -3.29 -0.49
CA ALA A 64 18.65 -3.61 -1.87
C ALA A 64 19.78 -3.27 -2.86
N LEU A 65 20.49 -2.15 -2.64
CA LEU A 65 21.65 -1.77 -3.44
C LEU A 65 22.76 -2.83 -3.34
N GLN A 66 23.06 -3.29 -2.12
CA GLN A 66 24.07 -4.34 -1.88
C GLN A 66 23.70 -5.66 -2.56
N GLN A 67 22.42 -6.03 -2.54
CA GLN A 67 21.92 -7.25 -3.19
C GLN A 67 21.93 -7.17 -4.73
N ALA A 68 21.85 -5.97 -5.29
CA ALA A 68 21.90 -5.76 -6.74
C ALA A 68 23.32 -5.92 -7.33
N GLY A 69 24.33 -6.21 -6.51
CA GLY A 69 25.70 -6.44 -6.96
C GLY A 69 26.49 -5.18 -7.29
N ASP A 70 25.93 -3.99 -7.02
CA ASP A 70 26.61 -2.71 -7.23
C ASP A 70 27.55 -2.44 -6.04
N GLN A 71 28.67 -3.18 -5.98
CA GLN A 71 29.74 -3.01 -5.00
C GLN A 71 30.76 -1.91 -5.38
N SER A 72 30.41 -1.06 -6.35
CA SER A 72 31.23 0.08 -6.76
C SER A 72 31.16 1.20 -5.72
N GLY A 73 31.88 1.02 -4.61
CA GLY A 73 32.19 2.09 -3.66
C GLY A 73 31.63 1.88 -2.25
N THR A 74 32.07 0.84 -1.56
CA THR A 74 32.21 0.93 -0.09
C THR A 74 33.33 1.91 0.23
N SER A 75 33.08 3.20 0.01
CA SER A 75 33.74 4.22 0.81
C SER A 75 32.89 4.34 2.08
N SER A 76 33.56 4.34 3.22
CA SER A 76 33.01 4.45 4.57
C SER A 76 32.23 5.75 4.84
N ASN A 77 31.94 6.55 3.80
CA ASN A 77 31.25 7.83 3.82
C ASN A 77 30.13 7.93 2.75
N SER A 78 29.57 6.82 2.25
CA SER A 78 28.41 6.89 1.34
C SER A 78 27.23 7.56 2.06
N THR A 79 26.84 8.77 1.65
CA THR A 79 25.63 9.42 2.15
C THR A 79 24.46 8.47 1.95
N GLN A 80 23.77 8.12 3.04
CA GLN A 80 22.55 7.33 2.95
C GLN A 80 21.53 8.06 2.07
N GLU A 81 21.30 7.54 0.87
CA GLU A 81 20.29 8.08 -0.05
C GLU A 81 18.97 7.31 0.12
N ASP A 82 17.85 8.03 0.07
CA ASP A 82 16.52 7.42 0.11
C ASP A 82 15.94 7.08 -1.27
N PHE A 83 16.68 7.41 -2.33
CA PHE A 83 16.31 7.12 -3.71
C PHE A 83 14.92 7.64 -4.13
N ALA A 84 14.45 8.72 -3.49
CA ALA A 84 13.17 9.35 -3.80
C ALA A 84 13.06 9.74 -5.28
N SER A 85 11.84 9.85 -5.79
CA SER A 85 11.62 10.35 -7.16
C SER A 85 11.90 11.85 -7.24
N TYR A 86 12.34 12.31 -8.41
CA TYR A 86 12.66 13.72 -8.65
C TYR A 86 12.00 14.24 -9.93
N ILE A 87 11.60 15.51 -9.89
CA ILE A 87 11.39 16.33 -11.09
C ILE A 87 12.71 17.04 -11.38
N LEU A 88 13.23 16.85 -12.58
CA LEU A 88 14.46 17.46 -13.06
C LEU A 88 14.11 18.61 -14.00
N ILE A 89 14.75 19.76 -13.81
CA ILE A 89 14.58 20.93 -14.66
C ILE A 89 15.91 21.18 -15.40
N PHE A 90 15.81 21.32 -16.72
CA PHE A 90 16.92 21.65 -17.59
C PHE A 90 16.58 22.91 -18.40
N LYS A 91 17.59 23.75 -18.64
CA LYS A 91 17.51 24.87 -19.59
C LYS A 91 18.13 24.50 -20.92
N ALA A 92 17.57 25.07 -21.98
CA ALA A 92 18.17 24.99 -23.30
C ALA A 92 19.54 25.70 -23.30
N ALA A 93 20.46 25.16 -24.08
CA ALA A 93 21.78 25.72 -24.34
C ALA A 93 22.09 25.63 -25.86
N PRO A 94 23.07 26.39 -26.36
CA PRO A 94 23.41 26.39 -27.78
C PRO A 94 23.65 24.98 -28.34
N ARG A 95 23.49 24.83 -29.66
CA ARG A 95 23.67 23.55 -30.36
C ARG A 95 22.67 22.47 -29.92
N ALA A 96 21.43 22.88 -29.60
CA ALA A 96 20.34 22.00 -29.17
C ALA A 96 20.72 21.11 -27.98
N THR A 97 21.45 21.68 -27.02
CA THR A 97 21.90 20.98 -25.81
C THR A 97 21.07 21.40 -24.60
N TRP A 98 21.15 20.61 -23.53
CA TRP A 98 20.43 20.86 -22.28
C TRP A 98 21.41 20.92 -21.11
N VAL A 99 21.28 21.95 -20.27
CA VAL A 99 22.07 22.10 -19.05
C VAL A 99 21.15 21.89 -17.85
N PHE A 100 21.56 21.03 -16.92
CA PHE A 100 20.82 20.79 -15.69
C PHE A 100 20.76 22.07 -14.85
N GLU A 101 19.56 22.43 -14.39
CA GLU A 101 19.37 23.58 -13.51
C GLU A 101 19.19 23.15 -12.05
N ARG A 102 18.21 22.28 -11.79
CA ARG A 102 17.85 21.84 -10.44
C ARG A 102 17.01 20.57 -10.46
N LYS A 103 16.92 19.93 -9.29
CA LYS A 103 16.00 18.81 -9.03
C LYS A 103 15.08 19.13 -7.86
N ILE A 104 13.82 18.73 -7.96
CA ILE A 104 12.79 18.89 -6.94
C ILE A 104 12.42 17.49 -6.46
N LYS A 105 12.60 17.23 -5.17
CA LYS A 105 12.29 15.94 -4.55
C LYS A 105 10.79 15.79 -4.37
N LEU A 106 10.25 14.63 -4.75
CA LEU A 106 8.87 14.28 -4.47
C LEU A 106 8.80 13.61 -3.09
N ALA A 107 8.51 14.41 -2.07
CA ALA A 107 8.37 13.94 -0.69
C ALA A 107 7.13 13.06 -0.51
N LEU A 108 7.15 12.18 0.50
CA LEU A 108 6.00 11.37 0.87
C LEU A 108 4.87 12.28 1.39
N PRO A 109 3.59 11.90 1.18
CA PRO A 109 2.47 12.62 1.76
C PRO A 109 2.56 12.58 3.29
N TYR A 110 2.07 13.63 3.93
CA TYR A 110 2.06 13.73 5.38
C TYR A 110 0.85 13.03 5.98
N VAL A 111 1.08 12.11 6.91
CA VAL A 111 0.08 11.47 7.76
C VAL A 111 0.62 11.47 9.17
N LYS A 112 -0.03 12.24 10.07
CA LYS A 112 0.37 12.30 11.48
C LYS A 112 0.29 10.91 12.10
N GLN A 113 1.38 10.47 12.73
CA GLN A 113 1.39 9.22 13.47
C GLN A 113 0.60 9.39 14.78
N GLU A 114 -0.35 8.49 15.04
CA GLU A 114 -1.16 8.52 16.27
C GLU A 114 -0.75 7.38 17.21
N SER A 115 -0.74 7.67 18.52
CA SER A 115 -0.40 6.71 19.58
C SER A 115 -1.46 5.60 19.69
N GLN A 116 -1.04 4.35 19.93
CA GLN A 116 -1.99 3.25 20.18
C GLN A 116 -2.87 3.55 21.39
N GLY A 117 -4.18 3.34 21.25
CA GLY A 117 -5.16 3.53 22.32
C GLY A 117 -5.82 4.91 22.33
N SER A 118 -5.44 5.82 21.43
CA SER A 118 -6.33 6.91 21.08
C SER A 118 -7.43 6.37 20.16
N ASP A 119 -8.46 5.76 20.74
CA ASP A 119 -9.83 5.79 20.19
C ASP A 119 -10.39 7.23 20.24
N ASP A 120 -9.48 8.20 20.32
CA ASP A 120 -9.70 9.61 20.20
C ASP A 120 -10.07 9.84 18.74
N GLN A 121 -11.37 9.72 18.48
CA GLN A 121 -12.05 10.50 17.48
C GLN A 121 -11.53 11.94 17.55
N GLY A 122 -10.43 12.23 16.84
CA GLY A 122 -9.40 13.15 17.34
C GLY A 122 -9.94 14.36 18.06
N SER A 123 -9.89 14.39 19.40
CA SER A 123 -10.25 15.51 20.27
C SER A 123 -11.62 16.17 20.01
N ASN A 124 -12.46 15.68 19.09
CA ASN A 124 -13.62 16.41 18.52
C ASN A 124 -14.50 15.59 17.52
N GLY A 125 -14.35 14.27 17.39
CA GLY A 125 -15.12 13.53 16.37
C GLY A 125 -14.46 13.46 14.99
N LYS A 126 -13.21 13.93 14.82
CA LYS A 126 -12.58 14.06 13.50
C LYS A 126 -12.04 12.71 13.01
N GLY A 127 -12.34 12.37 11.76
CA GLY A 127 -11.85 11.15 11.11
C GLY A 127 -10.33 11.12 10.99
N SER A 128 -9.73 9.94 11.12
CA SER A 128 -8.28 9.73 11.04
C SER A 128 -7.89 9.00 9.75
N LEU A 129 -7.04 9.65 8.95
CA LEU A 129 -6.40 8.98 7.80
C LEU A 129 -5.43 7.90 8.29
N TYR A 130 -4.76 8.11 9.42
CA TYR A 130 -3.84 7.14 9.99
C TYR A 130 -4.55 5.82 10.33
N THR A 131 -5.68 5.87 11.03
CA THR A 131 -6.48 4.66 11.34
C THR A 131 -6.95 3.96 10.06
N THR A 132 -7.36 4.72 9.05
CA THR A 132 -7.71 4.18 7.73
C THR A 132 -6.52 3.42 7.12
N LEU A 133 -5.32 4.01 7.12
CA LEU A 133 -4.12 3.40 6.52
C LEU A 133 -3.64 2.15 7.28
N LYS A 134 -3.88 2.04 8.59
CA LYS A 134 -3.56 0.84 9.38
C LYS A 134 -4.32 -0.40 8.92
N ASP A 135 -5.57 -0.22 8.52
CA ASP A 135 -6.45 -1.31 8.10
C ASP A 135 -6.74 -1.33 6.60
N LEU A 136 -6.21 -0.36 5.85
CA LEU A 136 -6.32 -0.31 4.40
C LEU A 136 -5.76 -1.59 3.77
N LEU A 137 -6.60 -2.22 2.95
CA LEU A 137 -6.24 -3.37 2.14
C LEU A 137 -6.20 -2.97 0.68
N VAL A 138 -5.05 -3.17 0.05
CA VAL A 138 -4.86 -2.92 -1.38
C VAL A 138 -4.74 -4.24 -2.13
N GLU A 139 -5.57 -4.41 -3.15
CA GLU A 139 -5.52 -5.56 -4.05
C GLU A 139 -4.23 -5.56 -4.87
N GLN A 140 -3.64 -6.73 -5.12
CA GLN A 140 -2.48 -6.84 -6.02
C GLN A 140 -2.81 -6.27 -7.42
N PRO A 141 -1.85 -5.65 -8.13
CA PRO A 141 -2.10 -5.03 -9.44
C PRO A 141 -2.69 -6.03 -10.45
N VAL A 142 -3.73 -5.62 -11.18
CA VAL A 142 -4.24 -6.41 -12.33
C VAL A 142 -3.20 -6.36 -13.44
N THR A 143 -2.78 -7.52 -13.91
CA THR A 143 -1.82 -7.63 -15.02
C THR A 143 -2.54 -7.94 -16.33
N PRO A 144 -1.93 -7.69 -17.50
CA PRO A 144 -2.48 -8.09 -18.80
C PRO A 144 -2.83 -9.58 -18.91
N TYR A 145 -2.24 -10.42 -18.05
CA TYR A 145 -2.46 -11.86 -18.00
C TYR A 145 -3.46 -12.29 -16.91
N THR A 146 -4.18 -11.35 -16.29
CA THR A 146 -5.18 -11.67 -15.28
C THR A 146 -6.49 -12.04 -15.97
N PRO A 147 -6.93 -13.32 -15.95
CA PRO A 147 -8.15 -13.73 -16.62
C PRO A 147 -9.38 -13.22 -15.86
N ASN A 148 -10.53 -13.11 -16.55
CA ASN A 148 -11.81 -12.74 -15.93
C ASN A 148 -12.15 -13.63 -14.71
N ALA A 149 -11.88 -14.93 -14.79
CA ALA A 149 -12.08 -15.86 -13.67
C ALA A 149 -11.12 -15.59 -12.48
N GLY A 150 -9.96 -14.99 -12.72
CA GLY A 150 -9.05 -14.52 -11.67
C GLY A 150 -9.54 -13.25 -10.99
N LEU A 151 -10.42 -12.47 -11.65
CA LEU A 151 -11.12 -11.34 -11.08
C LEU A 151 -12.43 -11.74 -10.38
N ALA A 152 -12.97 -12.92 -10.66
CA ALA A 152 -14.21 -13.38 -10.03
C ALA A 152 -13.99 -13.73 -8.55
N ARG A 153 -14.91 -13.30 -7.69
CA ARG A 153 -14.95 -13.67 -6.26
C ARG A 153 -16.25 -14.37 -5.94
N VAL A 154 -16.23 -15.18 -4.87
CA VAL A 154 -17.44 -15.78 -4.34
C VAL A 154 -18.30 -14.68 -3.74
N ASN A 155 -19.59 -14.67 -4.10
CA ASN A 155 -20.56 -13.74 -3.54
C ASN A 155 -20.57 -13.78 -2.01
N GLY A 156 -20.74 -12.60 -1.43
CA GLY A 156 -20.98 -12.42 -0.01
C GLY A 156 -22.37 -12.90 0.38
N VAL A 157 -22.75 -12.55 1.60
CA VAL A 157 -24.06 -12.89 2.15
C VAL A 157 -25.13 -11.98 1.54
N ALA A 158 -26.35 -12.48 1.39
CA ALA A 158 -27.49 -11.67 0.96
C ALA A 158 -27.94 -10.72 2.09
N GLN A 159 -28.54 -9.58 1.73
CA GLN A 159 -28.89 -8.55 2.71
C GLN A 159 -29.94 -9.00 3.74
N ASP A 160 -30.87 -9.88 3.37
CA ASP A 160 -31.83 -10.46 4.31
C ASP A 160 -31.14 -11.23 5.44
N LYS A 161 -30.11 -12.02 5.11
CA LYS A 161 -29.31 -12.76 6.07
C LYS A 161 -28.41 -11.87 6.92
N VAL A 162 -27.91 -10.76 6.38
CA VAL A 162 -27.19 -9.74 7.18
C VAL A 162 -28.07 -9.16 8.28
N HIS A 163 -29.36 -8.95 7.99
CA HIS A 163 -30.31 -8.36 8.94
C HIS A 163 -31.10 -9.40 9.76
N GLY A 164 -30.90 -10.70 9.50
CA GLY A 164 -31.59 -11.80 10.18
C GLY A 164 -33.07 -11.93 9.80
N LEU A 165 -33.47 -11.53 8.59
CA LEU A 165 -34.86 -11.43 8.13
C LEU A 165 -35.23 -12.44 7.03
N GLU A 166 -34.51 -13.54 6.89
CA GLU A 166 -34.62 -14.47 5.75
C GLU A 166 -36.05 -15.00 5.51
N SER A 167 -36.84 -15.22 6.56
CA SER A 167 -38.24 -15.67 6.50
C SER A 167 -39.28 -14.57 6.76
N GLY A 168 -38.83 -13.38 7.17
CA GLY A 168 -39.68 -12.28 7.65
C GLY A 168 -39.51 -10.96 6.89
N TRP A 169 -38.79 -10.98 5.76
CA TRP A 169 -38.38 -9.77 5.04
C TRP A 169 -39.52 -8.79 4.78
N ASP A 170 -40.62 -9.24 4.18
CA ASP A 170 -41.70 -8.33 3.79
C ASP A 170 -42.39 -7.66 4.99
N ASN A 171 -42.41 -8.33 6.15
CA ASN A 171 -43.06 -7.83 7.36
C ASN A 171 -42.13 -7.00 8.25
N GLN A 172 -40.82 -7.26 8.21
CA GLN A 172 -39.85 -6.71 9.17
C GLN A 172 -38.83 -5.74 8.53
N ARG A 173 -38.70 -5.69 7.21
CA ARG A 173 -37.71 -4.81 6.53
C ARG A 173 -37.85 -3.34 6.92
N SER A 174 -39.07 -2.86 7.15
CA SER A 174 -39.31 -1.48 7.56
C SER A 174 -38.71 -1.15 8.94
N GLN A 175 -38.66 -2.13 9.86
CA GLN A 175 -38.02 -1.97 11.18
C GLN A 175 -36.48 -1.94 11.10
N LYS A 176 -35.91 -2.28 9.95
CA LYS A 176 -34.47 -2.21 9.66
C LYS A 176 -34.13 -1.05 8.71
N ASN A 177 -35.02 -0.07 8.55
CA ASN A 177 -34.86 1.05 7.62
C ASN A 177 -34.74 0.63 6.14
N LEU A 178 -35.36 -0.50 5.77
CA LEU A 178 -35.37 -1.06 4.41
C LEU A 178 -36.80 -1.11 3.85
N THR A 179 -37.63 -0.14 4.21
CA THR A 179 -39.03 -0.03 3.78
C THR A 179 -39.15 -0.12 2.26
N ASN A 180 -40.09 -0.95 1.79
CA ASN A 180 -40.36 -1.20 0.36
C ASN A 180 -39.17 -1.74 -0.46
N ASN A 181 -38.07 -2.18 0.16
CA ASN A 181 -36.97 -2.81 -0.58
C ASN A 181 -37.40 -4.19 -1.09
N PRO A 182 -37.50 -4.42 -2.42
CA PRO A 182 -38.00 -5.67 -2.98
C PRO A 182 -36.92 -6.75 -3.13
N GLY A 183 -35.66 -6.48 -2.75
CA GLY A 183 -34.52 -7.32 -3.12
C GLY A 183 -33.86 -8.08 -1.96
N PRO A 184 -34.56 -8.91 -1.16
CA PRO A 184 -33.97 -9.57 0.02
C PRO A 184 -32.67 -10.33 -0.29
N LYS A 185 -32.56 -10.90 -1.49
CA LYS A 185 -31.40 -11.67 -1.95
C LYS A 185 -30.27 -10.84 -2.59
N ALA A 186 -30.35 -9.50 -2.54
CA ALA A 186 -29.27 -8.64 -3.01
C ALA A 186 -27.97 -8.93 -2.25
N VAL A 187 -26.91 -9.25 -2.97
CA VAL A 187 -25.61 -9.62 -2.42
C VAL A 187 -24.92 -8.38 -1.85
N THR A 188 -24.44 -8.42 -0.61
CA THR A 188 -23.87 -7.25 0.08
C THR A 188 -22.38 -7.01 -0.19
N GLY A 189 -21.72 -7.93 -0.89
CA GLY A 189 -20.30 -7.83 -1.20
C GLY A 189 -19.72 -9.15 -1.71
N PHE A 190 -18.45 -9.39 -1.43
CA PHE A 190 -17.73 -10.59 -1.84
C PHE A 190 -16.84 -11.12 -0.72
N LYS A 191 -16.55 -12.42 -0.73
CA LYS A 191 -15.69 -13.03 0.29
C LYS A 191 -14.22 -12.75 0.01
N LEU A 192 -13.44 -12.52 1.08
CA LEU A 192 -11.98 -12.26 1.05
C LEU A 192 -11.13 -13.47 1.48
N ASP A 193 -11.77 -14.61 1.77
CA ASP A 193 -11.14 -15.86 2.18
C ASP A 193 -10.40 -16.57 1.04
N LYS A 194 -10.76 -16.26 -0.22
CA LYS A 194 -10.15 -16.76 -1.45
C LYS A 194 -9.99 -15.68 -2.52
N GLY A 195 -9.15 -15.96 -3.51
CA GLY A 195 -8.96 -15.10 -4.68
C GLY A 195 -7.61 -14.37 -4.65
N ARG A 196 -7.57 -13.21 -5.32
CA ARG A 196 -6.37 -12.36 -5.43
C ARG A 196 -5.94 -11.82 -4.06
N ALA A 197 -4.65 -11.57 -3.90
CA ALA A 197 -4.10 -11.07 -2.66
C ALA A 197 -4.53 -9.63 -2.40
N TYR A 198 -5.12 -9.40 -1.23
CA TYR A 198 -5.23 -8.08 -0.60
C TYR A 198 -4.17 -7.97 0.49
N ARG A 199 -3.47 -6.84 0.60
CA ARG A 199 -2.33 -6.65 1.52
C ARG A 199 -2.41 -5.31 2.23
N LYS A 200 -1.94 -5.27 3.49
CA LYS A 200 -1.69 -4.02 4.22
C LYS A 200 -0.47 -3.29 3.64
N LEU A 201 -0.28 -2.01 3.98
CA LEU A 201 0.79 -1.18 3.44
C LEU A 201 2.21 -1.73 3.65
N ASN A 202 2.47 -2.38 4.79
CA ASN A 202 3.77 -2.99 5.11
C ASN A 202 3.88 -4.46 4.63
N GLU A 203 2.81 -5.03 4.05
CA GLU A 203 2.82 -6.41 3.55
C GLU A 203 3.14 -6.41 2.04
N SER A 204 3.90 -7.41 1.57
CA SER A 204 4.21 -7.56 0.15
C SER A 204 3.16 -8.39 -0.61
N TRP A 205 2.88 -8.00 -1.85
CA TRP A 205 2.11 -8.85 -2.77
C TRP A 205 2.93 -10.04 -3.27
N PRO A 206 2.29 -11.21 -3.50
CA PRO A 206 2.95 -12.30 -4.20
C PRO A 206 3.16 -11.96 -5.69
N VAL A 207 4.24 -12.48 -6.29
CA VAL A 207 4.49 -12.37 -7.74
C VAL A 207 3.50 -13.22 -8.54
N SER A 208 3.03 -14.34 -7.97
CA SER A 208 2.08 -15.22 -8.62
C SER A 208 0.65 -14.66 -8.58
N ASN A 209 -0.01 -14.64 -9.75
CA ASN A 209 -1.45 -14.60 -9.82
C ASN A 209 -2.00 -16.00 -9.48
N PRO A 210 -3.07 -16.13 -8.68
CA PRO A 210 -3.68 -17.44 -8.45
C PRO A 210 -4.13 -18.04 -9.77
N SER A 211 -3.58 -19.21 -10.11
CA SER A 211 -4.02 -20.01 -11.26
C SER A 211 -5.51 -20.34 -11.12
N ILE A 212 -6.21 -20.35 -12.25
CA ILE A 212 -7.67 -20.43 -12.42
C ILE A 212 -8.25 -21.65 -11.72
N ARG A 213 -8.49 -21.60 -10.41
CA ARG A 213 -9.48 -22.42 -9.69
C ARG A 213 -9.97 -21.63 -8.47
N PRO A 214 -11.23 -21.14 -8.47
CA PRO A 214 -11.89 -20.54 -7.31
C PRO A 214 -11.89 -21.41 -6.03
N ARG A 215 -11.49 -22.69 -6.16
CA ARG A 215 -11.34 -23.61 -5.04
C ARG A 215 -10.00 -23.54 -4.29
N LEU A 216 -8.89 -23.10 -4.91
CA LEU A 216 -7.52 -23.29 -4.35
C LEU A 216 -6.74 -22.02 -4.01
N ALA A 217 -7.20 -20.83 -4.40
CA ALA A 217 -6.51 -19.60 -4.02
C ALA A 217 -6.70 -19.32 -2.52
N ARG A 218 -5.64 -19.44 -1.72
CA ARG A 218 -5.62 -19.03 -0.31
C ARG A 218 -5.73 -17.50 -0.23
N GLY A 219 -6.94 -17.00 0.01
CA GLY A 219 -7.12 -15.66 0.54
C GLY A 219 -6.69 -15.60 2.01
N LYS A 220 -6.81 -14.43 2.63
CA LYS A 220 -6.21 -14.13 3.94
C LYS A 220 -6.64 -15.17 5.01
N VAL A 221 -5.66 -15.92 5.52
CA VAL A 221 -5.74 -16.54 6.85
C VAL A 221 -4.77 -15.77 7.74
N PRO A 222 -5.25 -14.97 8.72
CA PRO A 222 -4.39 -14.32 9.69
C PRO A 222 -3.48 -15.33 10.39
N GLN A 223 -2.22 -14.97 10.67
CA GLN A 223 -1.22 -15.83 11.35
C GLN A 223 -1.76 -16.41 12.67
N ASN A 224 -2.65 -15.69 13.36
CA ASN A 224 -3.29 -16.11 14.61
C ASN A 224 -4.23 -17.32 14.45
N GLU A 225 -4.78 -17.57 13.26
CA GLU A 225 -5.65 -18.73 13.03
C GLU A 225 -4.88 -19.99 12.63
N LYS A 226 -3.66 -19.85 12.08
CA LYS A 226 -2.73 -20.98 11.89
C LYS A 226 -2.34 -21.62 13.24
N ARG A 227 -2.11 -20.81 14.27
CA ARG A 227 -1.81 -21.31 15.63
C ARG A 227 -3.01 -22.00 16.29
N ARG A 228 -4.24 -21.46 16.13
CA ARG A 228 -5.46 -22.12 16.63
C ARG A 228 -5.74 -23.47 15.95
N ARG A 229 -5.49 -23.60 14.65
CA ARG A 229 -5.65 -24.88 13.92
C ARG A 229 -4.56 -25.91 14.24
N GLN A 230 -3.35 -25.48 14.61
CA GLN A 230 -2.32 -26.38 15.12
C GLN A 230 -2.65 -26.90 16.52
N MET A 231 -3.22 -26.06 17.40
CA MET A 231 -3.65 -26.50 18.74
C MET A 231 -4.87 -27.43 18.70
N LEU A 232 -5.85 -27.21 17.80
CA LEU A 232 -7.00 -28.12 17.66
C LEU A 232 -6.62 -29.51 17.12
N ARG A 233 -5.45 -29.67 16.49
CA ARG A 233 -4.97 -30.96 15.98
C ARG A 233 -4.22 -31.79 17.03
N VAL A 234 -3.91 -31.20 18.18
CA VAL A 234 -3.20 -31.84 19.31
C VAL A 234 -4.18 -32.19 20.45
N MET A 235 -5.44 -31.76 20.38
CA MET A 235 -6.46 -31.95 21.42
C MET A 235 -7.68 -32.78 20.99
N LEU A 236 -7.53 -33.63 19.97
CA LEU A 236 -8.51 -34.67 19.67
C LEU A 236 -7.79 -36.03 19.78
N PRO A 237 -8.20 -36.93 20.70
CA PRO A 237 -7.76 -38.32 20.68
C PRO A 237 -8.19 -39.04 19.40
#